data_AF-A0A2N6K9L6-F1
#
_entry.id   AF-A0A2N6K9L6-F1
#
_cell.length_a   1.000
_cell.length_b   1.000
_cell.length_c   1.000
_cell.angle_alpha   90.00
_cell.angle_beta   90.00
_cell.angle_gamma   90.00
#
_symmetry.space_group_name_H-M   'P 1'
#
loop_
_entity.id
_entity.type
_entity.pdbx_description
1 polymer ?
#
loop_
_entity_poly.entity_id
_entity_poly.type
_entity_poly.pdbx_seq_one_letter_code
_entity_poly.pdbx_strand_id
1 'polypeptide(L)'
;MTQPARANQTVNSTGSHVSCVESPHSATHRLVCTRVSNTPNPLPKPEMKLAQKNNPSDIIEMNFTEEESDTAIALFGCDCPSCLNALRQMRGQPPISV
;
A
#
# COMPACT_ATOMS: atom_id res chain seq x y z
N MET A 1 -19.79 -8.97 30.92
CA MET A 1 -18.35 -9.09 31.27
C MET A 1 -17.60 -9.49 30.01
N THR A 2 -16.79 -8.59 29.46
CA THR A 2 -16.08 -8.81 28.19
C THR A 2 -14.66 -9.28 28.50
N GLN A 3 -14.35 -10.55 28.23
CA GLN A 3 -13.00 -11.07 28.39
C GLN A 3 -12.13 -10.56 27.23
N PRO A 4 -10.96 -9.93 27.49
CA PRO A 4 -10.05 -9.52 26.42
C PRO A 4 -9.44 -10.77 25.78
N ALA A 5 -9.33 -10.78 24.45
CA ALA A 5 -8.71 -11.88 23.71
C ALA A 5 -7.23 -12.03 24.10
N ARG A 6 -6.80 -13.26 24.41
CA ARG A 6 -5.38 -13.61 24.66
C ARG A 6 -4.63 -13.73 23.32
N ALA A 7 -3.34 -13.43 23.34
CA ALA A 7 -2.43 -13.40 22.18
C ALA A 7 -2.38 -14.66 21.29
N ASN A 8 -2.85 -15.81 21.77
CA ASN A 8 -2.87 -17.08 20.99
C ASN A 8 -4.28 -17.48 20.51
N GLN A 9 -5.28 -16.61 20.65
CA GLN A 9 -6.62 -16.89 20.16
C GLN A 9 -6.76 -16.33 18.76
N THR A 10 -6.79 -17.22 17.75
CA THR A 10 -7.33 -16.88 16.45
C THR A 10 -8.80 -16.56 16.63
N VAL A 11 -9.14 -15.27 16.65
CA VAL A 11 -10.53 -14.83 16.61
C VAL A 11 -11.06 -15.26 15.25
N ASN A 12 -11.77 -16.38 15.20
CA ASN A 12 -12.50 -16.76 14.01
C ASN A 12 -13.53 -15.65 13.74
N SER A 13 -13.25 -14.80 12.76
CA SER A 13 -14.17 -13.79 12.23
C SER A 13 -15.34 -14.43 11.46
N THR A 14 -15.85 -15.58 11.91
CA THR A 14 -17.06 -16.24 11.41
C THR A 14 -18.27 -15.35 11.75
N GLY A 15 -18.45 -14.29 10.97
CA GLY A 15 -19.60 -13.40 11.05
C GLY A 15 -19.31 -11.98 10.57
N SER A 16 -18.09 -11.45 10.78
CA SER A 16 -17.80 -10.04 10.50
C SER A 16 -17.15 -9.78 9.14
N HIS A 17 -16.69 -10.84 8.44
CA HIS A 17 -15.97 -10.72 7.16
C HIS A 17 -14.85 -9.68 7.18
N VAL A 18 -14.22 -9.45 8.33
CA VAL A 18 -13.11 -8.50 8.47
C VAL A 18 -11.91 -9.14 9.16
N SER A 19 -10.72 -8.78 8.71
CA SER A 19 -9.43 -9.15 9.28
C SER A 19 -8.64 -7.89 9.64
N CYS A 20 -7.86 -7.95 10.71
CA CYS A 20 -6.91 -6.90 11.05
C CYS A 20 -5.57 -7.21 10.39
N VAL A 21 -5.11 -6.32 9.51
CA VAL A 21 -3.82 -6.45 8.82
C VAL A 21 -2.99 -5.20 9.05
N GLU A 22 -1.68 -5.34 8.92
CA GLU A 22 -0.80 -4.19 8.95
C GLU A 22 -0.99 -3.32 7.71
N SER A 23 -1.02 -2.00 7.90
CA SER A 23 -1.22 -1.08 6.79
C SER A 23 0.04 -0.97 5.94
N PRO A 24 -0.02 -1.31 4.63
CA PRO A 24 1.14 -1.13 3.73
C PRO A 24 1.41 0.35 3.42
N HIS A 25 0.54 1.26 3.86
CA HIS A 25 0.60 2.70 3.58
C HIS A 25 0.95 3.52 4.83
N SER A 26 1.35 2.88 5.92
CA SER A 26 1.73 3.55 7.16
C SER A 26 3.22 3.38 7.41
N ALA A 27 3.93 4.47 7.67
CA ALA A 27 5.34 4.45 8.10
C ALA A 27 5.54 3.87 9.51
N THR A 28 4.45 3.61 10.24
CA THR A 28 4.42 2.99 11.57
C THR A 28 3.56 1.73 11.55
N HIS A 29 3.80 0.79 12.48
CA HIS A 29 3.06 -0.48 12.62
C HIS A 29 1.58 -0.26 13.02
N ARG A 30 0.79 0.28 12.09
CA ARG A 30 -0.62 0.60 12.28
C ARG A 30 -1.46 -0.51 11.67
N LEU A 31 -2.31 -1.09 12.51
CA LEU A 31 -3.28 -2.11 12.09
C LEU A 31 -4.52 -1.44 11.50
N VAL A 32 -5.05 -2.02 10.43
CA VAL A 32 -6.30 -1.62 9.76
C VAL A 32 -7.20 -2.83 9.55
N CYS A 33 -8.51 -2.62 9.63
CA CYS A 33 -9.48 -3.65 9.32
C CYS A 33 -9.72 -3.72 7.81
N THR A 34 -9.50 -4.87 7.18
CA THR A 34 -9.82 -5.14 5.78
C THR A 34 -10.95 -6.14 5.69
N ARG A 35 -11.81 -6.01 4.66
CA ARG A 35 -12.85 -7.01 4.41
C ARG A 35 -12.23 -8.24 3.76
N VAL A 36 -12.54 -9.42 4.30
CA VAL A 36 -12.13 -10.71 3.75
C VAL A 36 -13.28 -11.36 3.00
N SER A 37 -13.05 -11.71 1.75
CA SER A 37 -13.97 -12.53 0.95
C SER A 37 -13.75 -14.01 1.26
N ASN A 38 -14.81 -14.78 1.47
CA ASN A 38 -14.76 -16.25 1.65
C ASN A 38 -14.46 -17.00 0.34
N THR A 39 -13.91 -16.33 -0.67
CA THR A 39 -13.45 -17.00 -1.88
C THR A 39 -12.31 -17.94 -1.47
N PRO A 40 -12.35 -19.23 -1.86
CA PRO A 40 -11.20 -20.12 -1.68
C PRO A 40 -9.95 -19.40 -2.14
N ASN A 41 -8.85 -19.53 -1.39
CA ASN A 41 -7.56 -19.02 -1.81
C ASN A 41 -7.42 -19.30 -3.31
N PRO A 42 -7.23 -18.28 -4.16
CA PRO A 42 -6.73 -18.53 -5.49
C PRO A 42 -5.51 -19.44 -5.30
N LEU A 43 -5.40 -20.54 -6.07
CA LEU A 43 -4.17 -21.32 -6.13
C LEU A 43 -2.99 -20.36 -6.04
N PRO A 44 -1.92 -20.67 -5.26
CA PRO A 44 -0.79 -19.78 -5.12
C PRO A 44 -0.46 -19.27 -6.50
N LYS A 45 -0.74 -17.97 -6.73
CA LYS A 45 -0.43 -17.34 -8.01
C LYS A 45 1.03 -17.68 -8.22
N PRO A 46 1.41 -18.25 -9.38
CA PRO A 46 2.82 -18.56 -9.63
C PRO A 46 3.57 -17.32 -9.19
N GLU A 47 4.48 -17.53 -8.23
CA GLU A 47 5.29 -16.48 -7.64
C GLU A 47 5.63 -15.56 -8.80
N MET A 48 5.05 -14.36 -8.77
CA MET A 48 5.30 -13.40 -9.82
C MET A 48 6.72 -13.00 -9.52
N LYS A 49 7.66 -13.79 -10.05
CA LYS A 49 9.03 -13.40 -10.24
C LYS A 49 8.86 -12.04 -10.86
N LEU A 50 9.16 -10.98 -10.11
CA LEU A 50 9.50 -9.72 -10.71
C LEU A 50 10.68 -10.11 -11.58
N ALA A 51 10.40 -10.44 -12.84
CA ALA A 51 11.37 -10.33 -13.88
C ALA A 51 11.60 -8.83 -13.93
N GLN A 52 12.48 -8.34 -13.06
CA GLN A 52 13.06 -7.03 -13.16
C GLN A 52 13.96 -7.11 -14.38
N LYS A 53 13.31 -7.18 -15.55
CA LYS A 53 13.91 -6.98 -16.85
C LYS A 53 14.09 -5.47 -16.98
N ASN A 54 14.84 -4.89 -16.05
CA ASN A 54 15.28 -3.52 -16.19
C ASN A 54 16.44 -3.60 -17.16
N ASN A 55 16.14 -3.57 -18.47
CA ASN A 55 17.17 -3.03 -19.34
C ASN A 55 17.45 -1.61 -18.82
N PRO A 56 18.70 -1.14 -18.77
CA PRO A 56 18.99 0.23 -18.39
C PRO A 56 18.24 1.26 -19.27
N SER A 57 17.79 0.83 -20.45
CA SER A 57 16.92 1.58 -21.37
C SER A 57 15.46 1.72 -20.93
N ASP A 58 14.99 0.89 -19.99
CA ASP A 58 13.62 0.88 -19.46
C ASP A 58 13.50 1.68 -18.15
N ILE A 59 14.59 2.31 -17.68
CA ILE A 59 14.58 3.20 -16.52
C ILE A 59 14.02 4.54 -16.97
N ILE A 60 12.72 4.74 -16.76
CA ILE A 60 12.08 6.04 -16.94
C ILE A 60 12.48 6.90 -15.74
N GLU A 61 13.40 7.84 -15.94
CA GLU A 61 13.68 8.88 -14.94
C GLU A 61 12.45 9.77 -14.83
N MET A 62 11.78 9.67 -13.67
CA MET A 62 10.66 10.55 -13.34
C MET A 62 11.18 11.95 -13.01
N ASN A 63 10.66 12.96 -13.69
CA ASN A 63 11.01 14.36 -13.42
C ASN A 63 10.11 14.95 -12.33
N PHE A 64 10.61 14.93 -11.09
CA PHE A 64 10.07 15.65 -9.95
C PHE A 64 11.22 16.31 -9.19
N THR A 65 10.90 17.34 -8.42
CA THR A 65 11.88 18.09 -7.64
C THR A 65 12.00 17.55 -6.21
N GLU A 66 13.11 17.87 -5.53
CA GLU A 66 13.33 17.45 -4.14
C GLU A 66 12.22 17.96 -3.21
N GLU A 67 11.74 19.20 -3.40
CA GLU A 67 10.65 19.74 -2.61
C GLU A 67 9.30 19.05 -2.91
N GLU A 68 9.07 18.55 -4.13
CA GLU A 68 7.90 17.74 -4.44
C GLU A 68 7.93 16.40 -3.69
N SER A 69 9.09 15.73 -3.65
CA SER A 69 9.28 14.49 -2.89
C SER A 69 9.08 14.71 -1.39
N ASP A 70 9.76 15.70 -0.81
CA ASP A 70 9.64 16.02 0.62
C ASP A 70 8.20 16.35 1.02
N THR A 71 7.48 17.10 0.19
CA THR A 71 6.07 17.41 0.43
C THR A 71 5.19 16.16 0.34
N ALA A 72 5.43 15.28 -0.64
CA ALA A 72 4.67 14.04 -0.79
C ALA A 72 4.90 13.10 0.40
N ILE A 73 6.14 12.99 0.89
CA ILE A 73 6.47 12.23 2.10
C ILE A 73 5.79 12.85 3.32
N ALA A 74 5.83 14.18 3.46
CA ALA A 74 5.19 14.86 4.59
C ALA A 74 3.67 14.67 4.62
N LEU A 75 3.00 14.62 3.46
CA LEU A 75 1.54 14.50 3.37
C LEU A 75 1.04 13.05 3.34
N PHE A 76 1.77 12.15 2.69
CA PHE A 76 1.32 10.78 2.39
C PHE A 76 2.21 9.70 3.00
N GLY A 77 3.39 10.05 3.51
CA GLY A 77 4.37 9.11 4.07
C GLY A 77 5.21 8.38 3.02
N CYS A 78 5.08 8.71 1.74
CA CYS A 78 5.82 8.10 0.63
C CYS A 78 5.83 9.06 -0.59
N ASP A 79 6.85 8.96 -1.44
CA ASP A 79 7.03 9.71 -2.70
C ASP A 79 6.83 8.83 -3.95
N CYS A 80 6.06 7.76 -3.85
CA CYS A 80 5.74 6.93 -5.02
C CYS A 80 4.97 7.74 -6.09
N PRO A 81 4.95 7.29 -7.37
CA PRO A 81 4.33 8.05 -8.46
C PRO A 81 2.87 8.43 -8.20
N SER A 82 2.11 7.57 -7.50
CA SER A 82 0.73 7.86 -7.11
C SER A 82 0.63 8.99 -6.09
N CYS A 83 1.53 9.03 -5.10
CA CYS A 83 1.59 10.08 -4.09
C CYS A 83 2.03 11.43 -4.71
N LEU A 84 3.03 11.41 -5.59
CA LEU A 84 3.43 12.59 -6.35
C LEU A 84 2.29 13.10 -7.25
N ASN A 85 1.57 12.21 -7.91
CA ASN A 85 0.42 12.58 -8.74
C ASN A 85 -0.77 13.12 -7.93
N ALA A 86 -0.97 12.63 -6.70
CA ALA A 86 -1.95 13.21 -5.78
C ALA A 86 -1.55 14.63 -5.36
N LEU A 87 -0.26 14.86 -5.06
CA LEU A 87 0.26 16.20 -4.76
C LEU A 87 0.07 17.17 -5.95
N ARG A 88 0.42 16.74 -7.17
CA ARG A 88 0.25 17.56 -8.38
C ARG A 88 -1.22 17.88 -8.67
N GLN A 89 -2.12 16.93 -8.47
CA GLN A 89 -3.56 17.18 -8.58
C GLN A 89 -4.02 18.26 -7.59
N MET A 90 -3.58 18.23 -6.33
CA MET A 90 -3.89 19.29 -5.36
C MET A 90 -3.32 20.66 -5.75
N ARG A 91 -2.19 20.68 -6.49
CA ARG A 91 -1.54 21.89 -6.99
C ARG A 91 -2.03 22.33 -8.39
N GLY A 92 -2.97 21.59 -9.01
CA GLY A 92 -3.43 21.86 -10.37
C GLY A 92 -2.37 21.62 -11.46
N GLN A 93 -1.37 20.77 -11.17
CA GLN A 93 -0.28 20.42 -12.08
C GLN A 93 -0.56 19.10 -12.83
N PRO A 94 0.02 18.90 -14.02
CA PRO A 94 -0.14 17.66 -14.76
C PRO A 94 0.54 16.48 -14.04
N PRO A 95 -0.02 15.26 -14.11
CA PRO A 95 0.58 14.09 -13.50
C PRO A 95 1.92 13.74 -14.15
N ILE A 96 2.81 13.14 -13.37
CA ILE A 96 4.02 12.48 -13.85
C ILE A 96 3.60 11.28 -14.70
N SER A 97 4.09 11.22 -15.92
CA SER A 97 3.98 10.05 -16.79
C SER A 97 4.88 8.94 -16.26
N VAL A 98 4.27 7.79 -15.99
CA VAL A 98 4.93 6.55 -15.58
C VAL A 98 5.09 5.59 -16.74
#